data_AF-A0A7X2FUP9-F1
#
_entry.id   AF-A0A7X2FUP9-F1
#
_cell.length_a   1.000
_cell.length_b   1.000
_cell.length_c   1.000
_cell.angle_alpha   90.00
_cell.angle_beta   90.00
_cell.angle_gamma   90.00
#
_symmetry.space_group_name_H-M   'P 1'
#
loop_
_entity.id
_entity.type
_entity.pdbx_description
1 polymer ?
#
loop_
_entity_poly.entity_id
_entity_poly.type
_entity_poly.pdbx_seq_one_letter_code
_entity_poly.pdbx_strand_id
1 'polypeptide(L)'
;MRLPNQITMHHGPQMLLARSIFAIDAVAEQRGVKLEISTDLEMVQEINRRHSDSWSPIMPNLLMPEQTFWIIGRDADGEAAVTMGCRRYAIEKGSLSEILADLSFFYATIHPDLDERVELLTVVPDYISGQVAYVGGMWTRPDFRRRGLAAVMTRIVHAICLGVWNTDHAMSLVRPELPEGVLSAYGYRNTAAGFKWHGCEKASRARMRLIWSDKTGLISDLETYLDMAVAELEGNTLATGLRETPDRVDRFPTRPFEAERQQNAVVV
;
A
#
# COMPACT_ATOMS: atom_id res chain seq x y z
N MET A 1 14.74 10.31 -14.33
CA MET A 1 15.46 9.93 -13.09
C MET A 1 15.01 8.54 -12.65
N ARG A 2 15.86 7.74 -11.99
CA ARG A 2 15.50 6.42 -11.41
C ARG A 2 15.19 6.55 -9.93
N LEU A 3 14.40 5.64 -9.35
CA LEU A 3 13.96 5.72 -7.95
C LEU A 3 15.12 5.79 -6.94
N PRO A 4 16.21 5.00 -7.04
CA PRO A 4 17.31 5.06 -6.07
C PRO A 4 17.93 6.46 -5.93
N ASN A 5 17.93 7.25 -7.01
CA ASN A 5 18.52 8.60 -7.03
C ASN A 5 17.59 9.68 -6.42
N GLN A 6 16.37 9.30 -6.02
CA GLN A 6 15.37 10.21 -5.45
C GLN A 6 15.25 10.05 -3.92
N ILE A 7 15.99 9.13 -3.32
CA ILE A 7 15.84 8.76 -1.91
C ILE A 7 17.11 9.15 -1.15
N THR A 8 16.92 9.90 -0.06
CA THR A 8 17.98 10.13 0.93
C THR A 8 17.64 9.31 2.18
N MET A 9 18.51 8.37 2.53
CA MET A 9 18.34 7.56 3.74
C MET A 9 19.05 8.22 4.93
N HIS A 10 18.37 8.27 6.06
CA HIS A 10 18.86 8.82 7.32
C HIS A 10 19.07 7.73 8.39
N HIS A 11 18.51 6.55 8.17
CA HIS A 11 18.47 5.46 9.13
C HIS A 11 18.98 4.14 8.53
N GLY A 12 19.34 3.20 9.42
CA GLY A 12 20.00 1.96 9.04
C GLY A 12 19.12 0.71 9.14
N PRO A 13 19.62 -0.44 8.67
CA PRO A 13 20.99 -0.69 8.18
C PRO A 13 21.22 -0.20 6.74
N GLN A 14 21.94 0.92 6.56
CA GLN A 14 21.98 1.68 5.30
C GLN A 14 22.50 0.86 4.11
N MET A 15 23.50 0.01 4.31
CA MET A 15 24.06 -0.81 3.23
C MET A 15 23.07 -1.85 2.72
N LEU A 16 22.34 -2.52 3.63
CA LEU A 16 21.29 -3.45 3.25
C LEU A 16 20.19 -2.71 2.49
N LEU A 17 19.68 -1.61 3.06
CA LEU A 17 18.60 -0.84 2.46
C LEU A 17 18.97 -0.31 1.06
N ALA A 18 20.18 0.22 0.89
CA ALA A 18 20.68 0.67 -0.41
C ALA A 18 20.70 -0.48 -1.42
N ARG A 19 21.32 -1.61 -1.06
CA ARG A 19 21.41 -2.78 -1.95
C ARG A 19 20.04 -3.31 -2.33
N SER A 20 19.12 -3.40 -1.37
CA SER A 20 17.73 -3.79 -1.61
C SER A 20 17.06 -2.84 -2.59
N ILE A 21 17.13 -1.52 -2.37
CA ILE A 21 16.51 -0.53 -3.28
C ILE A 21 17.05 -0.66 -4.71
N PHE A 22 18.37 -0.79 -4.88
CA PHE A 22 18.96 -0.97 -6.21
C PHE A 22 18.54 -2.29 -6.89
N ALA A 23 18.59 -3.41 -6.18
CA ALA A 23 18.22 -4.70 -6.74
C ALA A 23 16.71 -4.77 -7.07
N ILE A 24 15.86 -4.26 -6.19
CA ILE A 24 14.40 -4.26 -6.39
C ILE A 24 14.01 -3.33 -7.55
N ASP A 25 14.65 -2.17 -7.70
CA ASP A 25 14.43 -1.26 -8.84
C ASP A 25 14.87 -1.90 -10.18
N ALA A 26 15.97 -2.67 -10.18
CA ALA A 26 16.39 -3.42 -11.36
C ALA A 26 15.42 -4.57 -11.72
N VAL A 27 14.89 -5.26 -10.72
CA VAL A 27 13.85 -6.29 -10.91
C VAL A 27 12.54 -5.68 -11.45
N ALA A 28 12.14 -4.49 -10.97
CA ALA A 28 11.02 -3.74 -11.55
C ALA A 28 11.24 -3.47 -13.04
N GLU A 29 12.43 -3.04 -13.42
CA GLU A 29 12.77 -2.78 -14.82
C GLU A 29 12.70 -4.04 -15.69
N GLN A 30 13.22 -5.18 -15.22
CA GLN A 30 13.06 -6.47 -15.92
C GLN A 30 11.59 -6.87 -16.11
N ARG A 31 10.70 -6.39 -15.23
CA ARG A 31 9.25 -6.61 -15.30
C ARG A 31 8.52 -5.57 -16.16
N GLY A 32 9.28 -4.66 -16.78
CA GLY A 32 8.80 -3.68 -17.74
C GLY A 32 8.27 -2.39 -17.11
N VAL A 33 8.64 -2.09 -15.86
CA VAL A 33 8.25 -0.83 -15.22
C VAL A 33 9.45 -0.07 -14.67
N LYS A 34 9.43 1.24 -14.86
CA LYS A 34 10.37 2.18 -14.25
C LYS A 34 9.72 2.83 -13.04
N LEU A 35 10.35 2.68 -11.87
CA LEU A 35 9.82 3.22 -10.62
C LEU A 35 10.25 4.68 -10.39
N GLU A 36 9.32 5.45 -9.82
CA GLU A 36 9.51 6.84 -9.43
C GLU A 36 8.77 7.09 -8.11
N ILE A 37 9.38 7.84 -7.19
CA ILE A 37 8.74 8.29 -5.95
C ILE A 37 8.14 9.67 -6.18
N SER A 38 6.97 9.92 -5.62
CA SER A 38 6.29 11.20 -5.74
C SER A 38 5.55 11.55 -4.46
N THR A 39 5.41 12.85 -4.23
CA THR A 39 4.53 13.46 -3.23
C THR A 39 3.44 14.31 -3.88
N ASP A 40 3.38 14.32 -5.22
CA ASP A 40 2.39 15.08 -6.00
C ASP A 40 1.01 14.43 -5.85
N LEU A 41 0.14 15.12 -5.11
CA LEU A 41 -1.21 14.66 -4.82
C LEU A 41 -2.19 14.90 -5.97
N GLU A 42 -1.92 15.87 -6.84
CA GLU A 42 -2.76 16.14 -8.01
C GLU A 42 -2.58 15.02 -9.03
N MET A 43 -1.34 14.57 -9.22
CA MET A 43 -1.03 13.46 -10.11
C MET A 43 -1.71 12.15 -9.69
N VAL A 44 -1.72 11.81 -8.39
CA VAL A 44 -2.41 10.59 -7.93
C VAL A 44 -3.92 10.70 -8.05
N GLN A 45 -4.50 11.89 -7.85
CA GLN A 45 -5.93 12.15 -8.10
C GLN A 45 -6.29 11.98 -9.59
N GLU A 46 -5.44 12.46 -10.49
CA GLU A 46 -5.64 12.28 -11.93
C GLU A 46 -5.57 10.80 -12.34
N ILE A 47 -4.63 10.03 -11.78
CA ILE A 47 -4.56 8.57 -12.00
C ILE A 47 -5.84 7.89 -11.50
N ASN A 48 -6.32 8.27 -10.32
CA ASN A 48 -7.59 7.76 -9.77
C ASN A 48 -8.77 8.05 -10.67
N ARG A 49 -8.83 9.26 -11.24
CA ARG A 49 -9.89 9.68 -12.16
C ARG A 49 -9.83 8.93 -13.50
N ARG A 50 -8.63 8.70 -14.06
CA ARG A 50 -8.45 7.99 -15.33
C ARG A 50 -8.72 6.50 -15.25
N HIS A 51 -8.49 5.88 -14.09
CA HIS A 51 -8.57 4.44 -13.91
C HIS A 51 -9.69 3.98 -12.97
N SER A 52 -10.65 4.88 -12.66
CA SER A 52 -11.80 4.64 -11.78
C SER A 52 -12.64 3.43 -12.19
N ASP A 53 -12.74 3.15 -13.49
CA ASP A 53 -13.50 2.01 -14.02
C ASP A 53 -12.84 0.66 -13.71
N SER A 54 -11.54 0.67 -13.40
CA SER A 54 -10.74 -0.54 -13.16
C SER A 54 -10.34 -0.74 -11.70
N TRP A 55 -10.66 0.22 -10.82
CA TRP A 55 -10.08 0.27 -9.47
C TRP A 55 -10.84 1.15 -8.46
N SER A 56 -10.61 0.91 -7.17
CA SER A 56 -11.00 1.82 -6.08
C SER A 56 -9.87 2.81 -5.78
N PRO A 57 -10.06 4.14 -5.85
CA PRO A 57 -9.00 5.15 -5.78
C PRO A 57 -7.80 4.80 -4.87
N ILE A 58 -6.59 4.91 -5.42
CA ILE A 58 -5.32 4.97 -4.68
C ILE A 58 -5.52 5.94 -3.53
N MET A 59 -5.43 5.42 -2.30
CA MET A 59 -5.54 6.12 -1.03
C MET A 59 -6.25 7.48 -1.11
N PRO A 60 -7.59 7.55 -0.90
CA PRO A 60 -8.35 8.78 -1.09
C PRO A 60 -7.85 9.96 -0.23
N ASN A 61 -7.12 9.70 0.86
CA ASN A 61 -6.78 10.72 1.86
C ASN A 61 -5.27 10.84 2.11
N LEU A 62 -4.48 11.07 1.05
CA LEU A 62 -3.08 11.50 1.13
C LEU A 62 -2.92 12.99 1.52
N LEU A 63 -3.74 13.50 2.44
CA LEU A 63 -3.81 14.93 2.77
C LEU A 63 -2.71 15.39 3.74
N MET A 64 -1.61 14.64 3.84
CA MET A 64 -0.45 14.98 4.67
C MET A 64 0.85 14.77 3.89
N PRO A 65 1.24 15.73 3.04
CA PRO A 65 2.40 15.61 2.15
C PRO A 65 3.70 15.25 2.86
N GLU A 66 3.92 15.77 4.07
CA GLU A 66 5.15 15.51 4.86
C GLU A 66 5.20 14.11 5.49
N GLN A 67 4.05 13.43 5.55
CA GLN A 67 3.92 12.10 6.13
C GLN A 67 3.62 11.05 5.08
N THR A 68 3.66 11.43 3.81
CA THR A 68 3.17 10.61 2.72
C THR A 68 4.15 10.60 1.57
N PHE A 69 4.32 9.44 0.96
CA PHE A 69 4.79 9.37 -0.40
C PHE A 69 3.99 8.29 -1.13
N TRP A 70 4.11 8.29 -2.45
CA TRP A 70 3.63 7.19 -3.26
C TRP A 70 4.67 6.87 -4.33
N ILE A 71 4.62 5.64 -4.82
CA ILE A 71 5.48 5.14 -5.88
C ILE A 71 4.61 4.85 -7.08
N ILE A 72 5.11 5.24 -8.25
CA ILE A 72 4.55 4.89 -9.55
C ILE A 72 5.56 4.08 -10.34
N GLY A 73 5.12 2.97 -10.90
CA GLY A 73 5.81 2.26 -11.97
C GLY A 73 5.18 2.65 -13.30
N ARG A 74 5.98 3.22 -14.20
CA ARG A 74 5.58 3.57 -15.56
C ARG A 74 6.09 2.54 -16.55
N ASP A 75 5.29 2.21 -17.56
CA ASP A 75 5.72 1.36 -18.66
C ASP A 75 6.63 2.11 -19.65
N ALA A 76 6.95 1.47 -20.78
CA ALA A 76 7.81 2.03 -21.81
C ALA A 76 7.22 3.27 -22.50
N ASP A 77 5.89 3.39 -22.50
CA ASP A 77 5.16 4.53 -23.07
C ASP A 77 5.00 5.68 -22.05
N GLY A 78 5.46 5.48 -20.81
CA GLY A 78 5.34 6.43 -19.72
C GLY A 78 4.01 6.37 -18.97
N GLU A 79 3.15 5.41 -19.31
CA GLU A 79 1.83 5.25 -18.71
C GLU A 79 1.92 4.52 -17.37
N ALA A 80 1.01 4.86 -16.46
CA ALA A 80 0.96 4.22 -15.15
C ALA A 80 0.63 2.72 -15.30
N ALA A 81 1.50 1.87 -14.77
CA ALA A 81 1.36 0.41 -14.81
C ALA A 81 1.13 -0.18 -13.41
N VAL A 82 1.76 0.42 -12.39
CA VAL A 82 1.59 0.04 -10.99
C VAL A 82 1.74 1.25 -10.09
N THR A 83 1.02 1.28 -8.97
CA THR A 83 1.17 2.31 -7.94
C THR A 83 1.14 1.69 -6.55
N MET A 84 1.70 2.37 -5.56
CA MET A 84 1.53 2.06 -4.14
C MET A 84 1.72 3.33 -3.32
N GLY A 85 0.83 3.56 -2.36
CA GLY A 85 0.92 4.68 -1.43
C GLY A 85 1.46 4.24 -0.07
N CYS A 86 2.09 5.18 0.63
CA CYS A 86 2.52 4.99 2.00
C CYS A 86 2.29 6.25 2.83
N ARG A 87 1.79 6.07 4.06
CA ARG A 87 1.63 7.12 5.05
C ARG A 87 2.29 6.72 6.36
N ARG A 88 3.04 7.64 6.96
CA ARG A 88 3.62 7.53 8.30
C ARG A 88 2.65 8.03 9.36
N TYR A 89 2.59 7.32 10.47
CA TYR A 89 1.99 7.75 11.73
C TYR A 89 3.06 7.72 12.81
N ALA A 90 3.27 8.84 13.50
CA ALA A 90 4.13 8.92 14.67
C ALA A 90 3.26 8.78 15.93
N ILE A 91 3.17 7.57 16.47
CA ILE A 91 2.34 7.22 17.63
C ILE A 91 3.22 7.26 18.88
N GLU A 92 3.52 8.47 19.37
CA GLU A 92 4.39 8.66 20.54
C GLU A 92 3.71 8.28 21.85
N LYS A 93 2.38 8.45 21.91
CA LYS A 93 1.53 8.09 23.04
C LYS A 93 0.30 7.37 22.50
N GLY A 94 -0.18 6.39 23.25
CA GLY A 94 -1.32 5.57 22.84
C GLY A 94 -0.91 4.42 21.93
N SER A 95 -1.83 3.99 21.08
CA SER A 95 -1.66 2.83 20.20
C SER A 95 -2.39 3.02 18.87
N LEU A 96 -2.15 2.10 17.93
CA LEU A 96 -2.86 2.08 16.67
C LEU A 96 -4.38 1.89 16.85
N SER A 97 -4.84 1.19 17.89
CA SER A 97 -6.29 1.03 18.12
C SER A 97 -6.99 2.36 18.35
N GLU A 98 -6.36 3.28 19.09
CA GLU A 98 -6.90 4.62 19.37
C GLU A 98 -7.06 5.43 18.08
N ILE A 99 -6.03 5.43 17.22
CA ILE A 99 -6.03 6.11 15.90
C ILE A 99 -7.05 5.49 14.93
N LEU A 100 -7.29 4.18 15.03
CA LEU A 100 -8.32 3.51 14.23
C LEU A 100 -9.73 3.82 14.75
N ALA A 101 -9.90 3.90 16.08
CA ALA A 101 -11.18 4.12 16.73
C ALA A 101 -11.71 5.55 16.53
N ASP A 102 -10.83 6.55 16.53
CA ASP A 102 -11.22 7.94 16.30
C ASP A 102 -11.38 8.32 14.81
N LEU A 103 -11.12 7.38 13.90
CA LEU A 103 -11.19 7.52 12.44
C LEU A 103 -10.16 8.48 11.82
N SER A 104 -9.22 9.04 12.58
CA SER A 104 -8.14 9.91 12.08
C SER A 104 -7.18 9.17 11.13
N PHE A 105 -7.15 7.84 11.22
CA PHE A 105 -6.53 6.98 10.24
C PHE A 105 -7.13 7.15 8.83
N PHE A 106 -8.46 7.21 8.77
CA PHE A 106 -9.23 7.21 7.53
C PHE A 106 -9.46 8.62 7.00
N TYR A 107 -9.63 9.61 7.88
CA TYR A 107 -10.00 10.97 7.52
C TYR A 107 -9.00 12.00 8.02
N ALA A 108 -8.69 12.99 7.18
CA ALA A 108 -7.89 14.14 7.61
C ALA A 108 -8.69 15.12 8.48
N THR A 109 -10.01 15.15 8.30
CA THR A 109 -10.94 15.95 9.10
C THR A 109 -12.18 15.11 9.35
N ILE A 110 -12.54 14.95 10.63
CA ILE A 110 -13.71 14.18 11.05
C ILE A 110 -14.87 15.16 11.21
N HIS A 111 -15.96 14.94 10.48
CA HIS A 111 -17.15 15.76 10.58
C HIS A 111 -18.05 15.26 11.72
N PRO A 112 -18.73 16.16 12.47
CA PRO A 112 -19.62 15.76 13.56
C PRO A 112 -20.76 14.82 13.14
N ASP A 113 -21.18 14.89 11.88
CA ASP A 113 -22.28 14.10 11.32
C ASP A 113 -21.83 12.75 10.75
N LEU A 114 -20.55 12.38 10.93
CA LEU A 114 -20.02 11.11 10.44
C LEU A 114 -20.52 9.95 11.31
N ASP A 115 -21.55 9.23 10.84
CA ASP A 115 -22.06 8.01 11.47
C ASP A 115 -21.23 6.77 11.06
N GLU A 116 -19.92 6.86 11.28
CA GLU A 116 -19.00 5.76 11.08
C GLU A 116 -18.33 5.38 12.39
N ARG A 117 -17.98 4.09 12.52
CA ARG A 117 -17.17 3.62 13.65
C ARG A 117 -16.37 2.39 13.28
N VAL A 118 -15.24 2.24 13.94
CA VAL A 118 -14.43 1.03 13.85
C VAL A 118 -14.66 0.16 15.09
N GLU A 119 -14.92 -1.11 14.87
CA GLU A 119 -14.97 -2.15 15.89
C GLU A 119 -13.77 -3.09 15.68
N LEU A 120 -12.92 -3.17 16.70
CA LEU A 120 -11.76 -4.06 16.71
C LEU A 120 -12.08 -5.28 17.56
N LEU A 121 -12.10 -6.45 16.93
CA LEU A 121 -12.27 -7.76 17.58
C LEU A 121 -10.93 -8.46 17.87
N THR A 122 -9.84 -7.70 17.87
CA THR A 122 -8.48 -8.16 18.12
C THR A 122 -7.72 -7.11 18.89
N VAL A 123 -6.86 -7.56 19.80
CA VAL A 123 -6.01 -6.70 20.64
C VAL A 123 -4.70 -6.30 19.96
N VAL A 124 -4.41 -6.84 18.77
CA VAL A 124 -3.14 -6.58 18.07
C VAL A 124 -2.85 -5.08 17.90
N PRO A 125 -3.80 -4.23 17.47
CA PRO A 125 -3.53 -2.81 17.30
C PRO A 125 -3.17 -2.09 18.61
N ASP A 126 -3.51 -2.63 19.78
CA ASP A 126 -3.15 -2.06 21.09
C ASP A 126 -1.63 -2.12 21.35
N TYR A 127 -0.91 -3.02 20.64
CA TYR A 127 0.52 -3.21 20.79
C TYR A 127 1.36 -2.53 19.69
N ILE A 128 0.73 -1.84 18.74
CA ILE A 128 1.43 -1.17 17.65
C ILE A 128 1.50 0.32 17.96
N SER A 129 2.72 0.84 18.12
CA SER A 129 3.02 2.26 18.39
C SER A 129 4.37 2.66 17.79
N GLY A 130 4.86 3.88 18.05
CA GLY A 130 6.12 4.39 17.49
C GLY A 130 5.98 4.91 16.06
N GLN A 131 6.99 4.69 15.22
CA GLN A 131 6.96 5.07 13.80
C GLN A 131 6.26 3.98 12.98
N VAL A 132 4.99 4.20 12.63
CA VAL A 132 4.17 3.23 11.92
C VAL A 132 3.97 3.64 10.47
N ALA A 133 4.32 2.76 9.53
CA ALA A 133 4.07 2.95 8.11
C ALA A 133 2.80 2.18 7.69
N TYR A 134 1.76 2.89 7.29
CA TYR A 134 0.65 2.29 6.56
C TYR A 134 1.00 2.23 5.07
N VAL A 135 1.01 1.03 4.52
CA VAL A 135 1.25 0.79 3.10
C VAL A 135 -0.05 0.33 2.47
N GLY A 136 -0.45 0.95 1.36
CA GLY A 136 -1.74 0.68 0.76
C GLY A 136 -1.89 1.29 -0.62
N GLY A 137 -3.11 1.36 -1.12
CA GLY A 137 -3.39 1.98 -2.42
C GLY A 137 -2.67 1.30 -3.59
N MET A 138 -2.34 0.01 -3.45
CA MET A 138 -1.64 -0.70 -4.50
C MET A 138 -2.59 -1.00 -5.66
N TRP A 139 -2.32 -0.42 -6.83
CA TRP A 139 -3.03 -0.75 -8.07
C TRP A 139 -2.04 -1.33 -9.08
N THR A 140 -2.49 -2.27 -9.89
CA THR A 140 -1.72 -2.80 -11.02
C THR A 140 -2.64 -2.91 -12.23
N ARG A 141 -2.22 -2.26 -13.32
CA ARG A 141 -2.93 -2.29 -14.60
C ARG A 141 -3.12 -3.73 -15.07
N PRO A 142 -4.28 -4.12 -15.62
CA PRO A 142 -4.60 -5.52 -15.89
C PRO A 142 -3.56 -6.32 -16.69
N ASP A 143 -2.91 -5.71 -17.68
CA ASP A 143 -1.85 -6.27 -18.53
C ASP A 143 -0.48 -6.42 -17.83
N PHE A 144 -0.30 -5.77 -16.68
CA PHE A 144 0.89 -5.86 -15.82
C PHE A 144 0.69 -6.77 -14.60
N ARG A 145 -0.52 -7.32 -14.39
CA ARG A 145 -0.77 -8.29 -13.32
C ARG A 145 0.00 -9.59 -13.55
N ARG A 146 0.20 -10.36 -12.48
CA ARG A 146 0.94 -11.65 -12.49
C ARG A 146 2.41 -11.53 -12.91
N ARG A 147 2.98 -10.32 -12.89
CA ARG A 147 4.42 -10.06 -13.09
C ARG A 147 5.19 -9.92 -11.77
N GLY A 148 4.58 -10.32 -10.64
CA GLY A 148 5.20 -10.21 -9.31
C GLY A 148 5.39 -8.78 -8.80
N LEU A 149 4.77 -7.77 -9.43
CA LEU A 149 4.92 -6.36 -9.05
C LEU A 149 4.45 -6.07 -7.62
N ALA A 150 3.51 -6.86 -7.07
CA ALA A 150 3.12 -6.79 -5.67
C ALA A 150 4.33 -6.91 -4.72
N ALA A 151 5.13 -7.94 -4.93
CA ALA A 151 6.29 -8.22 -4.09
C ALA A 151 7.36 -7.14 -4.21
N VAL A 152 7.58 -6.64 -5.42
CA VAL A 152 8.50 -5.53 -5.72
C VAL A 152 8.08 -4.26 -5.00
N MET A 153 6.82 -3.85 -5.19
CA MET A 153 6.31 -2.59 -4.66
C MET A 153 6.30 -2.57 -3.13
N THR A 154 5.84 -3.65 -2.48
CA THR A 154 5.78 -3.66 -1.03
C THR A 154 7.17 -3.54 -0.40
N ARG A 155 8.15 -4.26 -0.96
CA ARG A 155 9.51 -4.29 -0.40
C ARG A 155 10.29 -3.02 -0.67
N ILE A 156 10.11 -2.40 -1.84
CA ILE A 156 10.75 -1.11 -2.08
C ILE A 156 10.18 -0.03 -1.14
N VAL A 157 8.87 -0.06 -0.89
CA VAL A 157 8.23 0.83 0.10
C VAL A 157 8.79 0.55 1.50
N HIS A 158 8.88 -0.71 1.94
CA HIS A 158 9.43 -1.05 3.25
C HIS A 158 10.88 -0.59 3.42
N ALA A 159 11.73 -0.77 2.41
CA ALA A 159 13.11 -0.29 2.45
C ALA A 159 13.20 1.23 2.60
N ILE A 160 12.35 1.97 1.87
CA ILE A 160 12.23 3.43 1.98
C ILE A 160 11.74 3.83 3.37
N CYS A 161 10.69 3.20 3.89
CA CYS A 161 10.13 3.49 5.21
C CYS A 161 11.14 3.24 6.34
N LEU A 162 11.96 2.20 6.24
CA LEU A 162 13.06 1.96 7.19
C LEU A 162 14.13 3.05 7.08
N GLY A 163 14.59 3.35 5.86
CA GLY A 163 15.71 4.27 5.64
C GLY A 163 15.36 5.74 5.87
N VAL A 164 14.14 6.16 5.57
CA VAL A 164 13.70 7.56 5.65
C VAL A 164 13.02 7.87 6.98
N TRP A 165 12.23 6.93 7.53
CA TRP A 165 11.39 7.18 8.70
C TRP A 165 11.77 6.39 9.95
N ASN A 166 12.77 5.50 9.87
CA ASN A 166 13.12 4.59 10.98
C ASN A 166 11.93 3.74 11.45
N THR A 167 11.06 3.33 10.52
CA THR A 167 9.78 2.66 10.78
C THR A 167 9.92 1.47 11.73
N ASP A 168 9.18 1.48 12.84
CA ASP A 168 9.09 0.42 13.85
C ASP A 168 8.11 -0.68 13.44
N HIS A 169 7.03 -0.31 12.76
CA HIS A 169 6.04 -1.25 12.23
C HIS A 169 5.57 -0.81 10.85
N ALA A 170 5.44 -1.73 9.90
CA ALA A 170 4.69 -1.47 8.67
C ALA A 170 3.43 -2.34 8.66
N MET A 171 2.33 -1.80 8.15
CA MET A 171 1.04 -2.49 8.15
C MET A 171 0.15 -2.11 6.97
N SER A 172 -0.83 -2.96 6.70
CA SER A 172 -1.90 -2.72 5.74
C SER A 172 -3.23 -3.27 6.28
N LEU A 173 -4.32 -2.70 5.79
CA LEU A 173 -5.67 -3.24 5.97
C LEU A 173 -6.10 -3.84 4.64
N VAL A 174 -6.37 -5.14 4.64
CA VAL A 174 -6.70 -5.91 3.43
C VAL A 174 -8.06 -6.56 3.57
N ARG A 175 -8.72 -6.81 2.44
CA ARG A 175 -9.99 -7.55 2.42
C ARG A 175 -9.76 -9.01 2.85
N PRO A 176 -10.69 -9.64 3.60
CA PRO A 176 -10.55 -11.02 4.03
C PRO A 176 -10.41 -12.03 2.89
N GLU A 177 -10.94 -11.70 1.71
CA GLU A 177 -10.98 -12.58 0.53
C GLU A 177 -9.70 -12.51 -0.31
N LEU A 178 -8.68 -11.76 0.12
CA LEU A 178 -7.43 -11.66 -0.62
C LEU A 178 -6.72 -13.03 -0.67
N PRO A 179 -6.31 -13.53 -1.86
CA PRO A 179 -5.68 -14.84 -1.97
C PRO A 179 -4.37 -14.94 -1.18
N GLU A 180 -4.10 -16.12 -0.62
CA GLU A 180 -2.90 -16.35 0.22
C GLU A 180 -1.59 -16.09 -0.54
N GLY A 181 -1.54 -16.41 -1.84
CA GLY A 181 -0.37 -16.10 -2.67
C GLY A 181 -0.09 -14.60 -2.77
N VAL A 182 -1.15 -13.77 -2.81
CA VAL A 182 -1.01 -12.30 -2.84
C VAL A 182 -0.62 -11.79 -1.45
N LEU A 183 -1.19 -12.34 -0.38
CA LEU A 183 -0.82 -12.00 1.00
C LEU A 183 0.67 -12.30 1.26
N SER A 184 1.13 -13.49 0.87
CA SER A 184 2.53 -13.90 0.95
C SER A 184 3.43 -12.98 0.11
N ALA A 185 2.99 -12.60 -1.08
CA ALA A 185 3.72 -11.66 -1.92
C ALA A 185 3.92 -10.29 -1.25
N TYR A 186 3.10 -9.87 -0.28
CA TYR A 186 3.33 -8.62 0.45
C TYR A 186 4.45 -8.70 1.51
N GLY A 187 4.94 -9.89 1.88
CA GLY A 187 6.08 -10.02 2.81
C GLY A 187 5.80 -9.64 4.27
N TYR A 188 4.53 -9.45 4.63
CA TYR A 188 4.14 -9.28 6.03
C TYR A 188 4.19 -10.61 6.77
N ARG A 189 4.73 -10.61 7.99
CA ARG A 189 4.87 -11.81 8.81
C ARG A 189 3.61 -12.18 9.56
N ASN A 190 2.78 -11.19 9.87
CA ASN A 190 1.67 -11.36 10.77
C ASN A 190 0.35 -10.95 10.10
N THR A 191 -0.72 -11.62 10.52
CA THR A 191 -2.08 -11.32 10.08
C THR A 191 -3.06 -11.50 11.24
N ALA A 192 -4.05 -10.62 11.32
CA ALA A 192 -5.11 -10.67 12.31
C ALA A 192 -6.43 -10.27 11.66
N ALA A 193 -7.45 -11.12 11.81
CA ALA A 193 -8.82 -10.76 11.49
C ALA A 193 -9.43 -9.91 12.61
N GLY A 194 -10.65 -9.40 12.36
CA GLY A 194 -11.43 -8.73 13.39
C GLY A 194 -11.52 -7.22 13.24
N PHE A 195 -11.06 -6.64 12.13
CA PHE A 195 -11.33 -5.25 11.83
C PHE A 195 -12.70 -5.12 11.16
N LYS A 196 -13.61 -4.36 11.77
CA LYS A 196 -14.92 -4.03 11.19
C LYS A 196 -15.10 -2.52 11.11
N TRP A 197 -15.53 -2.03 9.95
CA TRP A 197 -15.88 -0.62 9.73
C TRP A 197 -17.37 -0.51 9.48
N HIS A 198 -18.08 0.12 10.41
CA HIS A 198 -19.51 0.38 10.31
C HIS A 198 -19.73 1.75 9.67
N GLY A 199 -20.78 1.87 8.84
CA GLY A 199 -21.15 3.13 8.19
C GLY A 199 -20.29 3.49 6.98
N CYS A 200 -19.22 2.74 6.68
CA CYS A 200 -18.33 3.08 5.57
C CYS A 200 -19.05 3.05 4.21
N GLU A 201 -18.78 4.06 3.39
CA GLU A 201 -19.37 4.23 2.05
C GLU A 201 -19.29 2.95 1.18
N LYS A 202 -18.19 2.20 1.29
CA LYS A 202 -17.95 0.97 0.53
C LYS A 202 -18.11 -0.26 1.40
N ALA A 203 -19.17 -1.04 1.16
CA ALA A 203 -19.40 -2.32 1.84
C ALA A 203 -18.19 -3.28 1.79
N SER A 204 -17.36 -3.22 0.74
CA SER A 204 -16.13 -4.01 0.62
C SER A 204 -15.04 -3.63 1.65
N ARG A 205 -15.20 -2.53 2.37
CA ARG A 205 -14.30 -2.07 3.45
C ARG A 205 -14.88 -2.37 4.85
N ALA A 206 -16.11 -2.89 4.91
CA ALA A 206 -16.80 -3.13 6.18
C ALA A 206 -16.11 -4.21 7.03
N ARG A 207 -15.34 -5.10 6.40
CA ARG A 207 -14.53 -6.12 7.07
C ARG A 207 -13.13 -6.12 6.47
N MET A 208 -12.12 -6.13 7.32
CA MET A 208 -10.72 -6.18 6.91
C MET A 208 -9.91 -7.08 7.84
N ARG A 209 -8.74 -7.47 7.35
CA ARG A 209 -7.66 -8.09 8.11
C ARG A 209 -6.53 -7.07 8.22
N LEU A 210 -5.93 -6.99 9.40
CA LEU A 210 -4.65 -6.32 9.58
C LEU A 210 -3.55 -7.29 9.15
N ILE A 211 -2.61 -6.81 8.34
CA ILE A 211 -1.34 -7.47 8.10
C ILE A 211 -0.21 -6.54 8.50
N TRP A 212 0.82 -7.06 9.15
CA TRP A 212 1.91 -6.22 9.65
C TRP A 212 3.21 -7.00 9.89
N SER A 213 4.29 -6.25 9.98
CA SER A 213 5.61 -6.69 10.45
C SER A 213 6.20 -5.59 11.33
N ASP A 214 6.94 -6.01 12.36
CA ASP A 214 7.84 -5.11 13.09
C ASP A 214 9.14 -4.87 12.30
N LYS A 215 9.97 -3.94 12.79
CA LYS A 215 11.25 -3.56 12.18
C LYS A 215 12.16 -4.76 11.88
N THR A 216 12.30 -5.68 12.83
CA THR A 216 13.09 -6.91 12.65
C THR A 216 12.50 -7.78 11.54
N GLY A 217 11.17 -7.89 11.50
CA GLY A 217 10.45 -8.62 10.47
C GLY A 217 10.65 -8.05 9.08
N LEU A 218 10.59 -6.73 8.96
CA LEU A 218 10.82 -6.00 7.70
C LEU A 218 12.26 -6.18 7.21
N ILE A 219 13.24 -6.01 8.09
CA ILE A 219 14.67 -6.17 7.75
C ILE A 219 14.93 -7.58 7.22
N SER A 220 14.43 -8.61 7.91
CA SER A 220 14.72 -9.99 7.52
C SER A 220 13.93 -10.47 6.29
N ASP A 221 12.75 -9.90 5.99
CA ASP A 221 12.12 -10.09 4.68
C ASP A 221 12.93 -9.41 3.55
N LEU A 222 13.47 -8.21 3.79
CA LEU A 222 14.32 -7.52 2.82
C LEU A 222 15.64 -8.24 2.53
N GLU A 223 16.26 -8.85 3.54
CA GLU A 223 17.44 -9.72 3.35
C GLU A 223 17.10 -10.89 2.44
N THR A 224 16.02 -11.61 2.77
CA THR A 224 15.56 -12.77 1.98
C THR A 224 15.25 -12.37 0.53
N TYR A 225 14.54 -11.26 0.34
CA TYR A 225 14.19 -10.81 -0.99
C TYR A 225 15.38 -10.24 -1.76
N LEU A 226 16.35 -9.62 -1.10
CA LEU A 226 17.57 -9.15 -1.75
C LEU A 226 18.34 -10.35 -2.35
N ASP A 227 18.48 -11.44 -1.60
CA ASP A 227 19.14 -12.65 -2.11
C ASP A 227 18.40 -13.22 -3.32
N MET A 228 17.06 -13.28 -3.26
CA MET A 228 16.23 -13.69 -4.41
C MET A 228 16.38 -12.76 -5.61
N ALA A 229 16.37 -11.44 -5.39
CA ALA A 229 16.48 -10.44 -6.44
C ALA A 229 17.85 -10.50 -7.12
N VAL A 230 18.94 -10.64 -6.36
CA VAL A 230 20.28 -10.80 -6.93
C VAL A 230 20.37 -12.08 -7.76
N ALA A 231 19.86 -13.21 -7.26
CA ALA A 231 19.83 -14.45 -8.01
C ALA A 231 19.00 -14.33 -9.32
N GLU A 232 17.85 -13.65 -9.29
CA GLU A 232 17.04 -13.35 -10.49
C GLU A 232 17.84 -12.51 -11.51
N LEU A 233 18.49 -11.45 -11.05
CA LEU A 233 19.27 -10.54 -11.90
C LEU A 233 20.51 -11.21 -12.52
N GLU A 234 21.12 -12.18 -11.82
CA GLU A 234 22.26 -12.97 -12.32
C GLU A 234 21.85 -14.08 -13.30
N GLY A 235 20.55 -14.27 -13.56
CA GLY A 235 20.04 -15.36 -14.39
C GLY A 235 20.06 -16.72 -13.67
N ASN A 236 20.32 -16.74 -12.37
CA ASN A 236 20.31 -17.92 -11.51
C ASN A 236 18.89 -18.15 -10.96
N THR A 237 17.90 -18.30 -11.83
CA THR A 237 16.52 -18.47 -11.38
C THR A 237 16.29 -19.90 -10.89
N LEU A 238 16.36 -20.12 -9.57
CA LEU A 238 15.53 -21.16 -8.95
C LEU A 238 14.09 -20.79 -9.27
N ALA A 239 13.42 -21.61 -10.09
CA ALA A 239 12.06 -21.40 -10.56
C ALA A 239 11.17 -20.83 -9.43
N THR A 240 10.81 -19.55 -9.54
CA THR A 240 10.01 -18.87 -8.54
C THR A 240 8.63 -19.52 -8.49
N GLY A 241 8.40 -20.29 -7.43
CA GLY A 241 7.16 -21.02 -7.14
C GLY A 241 5.96 -20.15 -6.80
N LEU A 242 5.94 -18.88 -7.24
CA LEU A 242 4.77 -18.00 -7.14
C LEU A 242 4.12 -17.86 -8.52
N ARG A 243 3.79 -19.00 -9.17
CA ARG A 243 2.77 -18.99 -10.21
C ARG A 243 1.42 -18.90 -9.50
N GLU A 244 0.87 -17.71 -9.42
CA GLU A 244 -0.53 -17.50 -9.05
C GLU A 244 -1.40 -18.43 -9.93
N THR A 245 -2.17 -19.32 -9.30
CA THR A 245 -3.13 -20.18 -9.98
C THR A 245 -4.19 -19.31 -10.68
N PRO A 246 -4.68 -19.71 -11.87
CA PRO A 246 -5.61 -18.90 -12.63
C PRO A 246 -6.99 -18.93 -11.97
N ASP A 247 -7.27 -17.98 -11.09
CA ASP A 247 -8.63 -17.74 -10.64
C ASP A 247 -9.37 -16.80 -11.59
N ARG A 248 -10.66 -17.12 -11.75
CA ARG A 248 -11.62 -16.54 -12.69
C ARG A 248 -11.53 -15.03 -12.74
N VAL A 249 -11.58 -14.52 -13.97
CA VAL A 249 -11.81 -13.12 -14.33
C VAL A 249 -12.90 -12.53 -13.43
N ASP A 250 -12.51 -11.72 -12.45
CA ASP A 250 -13.43 -10.88 -11.70
C ASP A 250 -14.04 -9.85 -12.66
N ARG A 251 -15.21 -10.18 -13.21
CA ARG A 251 -16.15 -9.15 -13.65
C ARG A 251 -16.74 -8.54 -12.39
N PHE A 252 -16.10 -7.49 -11.88
CA PHE A 252 -16.72 -6.65 -10.86
C PHE A 252 -17.87 -5.86 -11.51
N PRO A 253 -19.06 -5.79 -10.89
CA PRO A 253 -20.10 -4.89 -11.34
C PRO A 253 -19.70 -3.46 -11.02
N THR A 254 -19.30 -2.70 -12.03
CA THR A 254 -19.28 -1.23 -11.97
C THR A 254 -20.73 -0.76 -12.04
N ARG A 255 -21.26 -0.19 -10.96
CA ARG A 255 -22.39 0.73 -11.09
C ARG A 255 -21.82 2.11 -11.43
N PRO A 256 -22.35 2.80 -12.44
CA PRO A 256 -21.89 4.14 -12.78
C PRO A 256 -22.14 5.11 -11.63
N PHE A 257 -21.20 6.02 -11.45
CA PHE A 257 -21.26 7.14 -10.53
C PHE A 257 -22.30 8.15 -11.04
N GLU A 258 -23.52 8.10 -10.52
CA GLU A 258 -24.50 9.18 -10.69
C GLU A 258 -24.26 10.23 -9.60
N ALA A 259 -23.74 11.38 -10.01
CA ALA A 259 -23.69 12.56 -9.16
C ALA A 259 -25.12 13.08 -8.93
N GLU A 260 -25.72 12.76 -7.78
CA GLU A 260 -26.97 13.39 -7.37
C GLU A 260 -26.74 14.88 -7.12
N ARG A 261 -27.22 15.70 -8.06
CA ARG A 261 -27.45 17.13 -7.86
C ARG A 261 -28.54 17.30 -6.81
N GLN A 262 -28.20 17.83 -5.65
CA GLN A 262 -29.19 18.47 -4.77
C GLN A 262 -29.78 19.70 -5.48
N GLN A 263 -31.00 19.57 -5.99
CA GLN A 263 -31.88 20.70 -6.24
C GLN A 263 -32.76 20.91 -5.01
N ASN A 264 -32.38 21.85 -4.16
CA ASN A 264 -33.32 22.46 -3.21
C ASN A 264 -34.20 23.44 -3.98
N ALA A 265 -35.45 23.05 -4.19
CA ALA A 265 -36.54 23.96 -4.51
C ALA A 265 -37.66 23.71 -3.48
N VAL A 266 -37.87 24.67 -2.58
CA VAL A 266 -39.19 24.92 -2.02
C VAL A 266 -39.49 26.40 -2.19
N VAL A 267 -40.59 26.62 -2.87
CA VAL A 267 -41.25 27.87 -3.20
C VAL A 267 -42.40 28.03 -2.22
N VAL A 268 -42.52 29.25 -1.67
CA VAL A 268 -43.50 29.82 -0.72
C VAL A 268 -43.38 29.38 0.75
#